data_AF-A0AA42ZW56-F1
#
_entry.id   AF-A0AA42ZW56-F1
#
_cell.length_a   1.000
_cell.length_b   1.000
_cell.length_c   1.000
_cell.angle_alpha   90.00
_cell.angle_beta   90.00
_cell.angle_gamma   90.00
#
_symmetry.space_group_name_H-M   'P 1'
#
loop_
_entity.id
_entity.type
_entity.pdbx_description
1 polymer ?
#
loop_
_entity_poly.entity_id
_entity_poly.type
_entity_poly.pdbx_seq_one_letter_code
_entity_poly.pdbx_strand_id
1 'polypeptide(L)'
;MNTFLKNAVLVLTASGLLAAGSALADKQQGGRDWKQSRPSVEDVLARMSESLDLSDEQSVELLVILQQHAAEKKALHEQSMALLGPEICAQRAAAEEDVLAILTADQQEQFLLLKEERKTRATERHAGRGGNRPDCSEFETDG
;
A
#
# COMPACT_ATOMS: atom_id res chain seq x y z
N MET A 1 -59.83 -61.70 -2.07
CA MET A 1 -58.73 -61.84 -1.09
C MET A 1 -57.43 -61.62 -1.83
N ASN A 2 -56.95 -60.37 -1.80
CA ASN A 2 -55.69 -59.91 -1.16
C ASN A 2 -54.59 -59.76 -2.21
N THR A 3 -54.52 -58.56 -2.80
CA THR A 3 -53.51 -57.50 -2.54
C THR A 3 -52.22 -57.77 -3.31
N PHE A 4 -51.41 -56.73 -3.50
CA PHE A 4 -50.09 -56.76 -4.15
C PHE A 4 -50.09 -56.57 -5.66
N LEU A 5 -49.93 -55.30 -6.06
CA LEU A 5 -48.74 -54.79 -6.75
C LEU A 5 -49.17 -53.56 -7.55
N LYS A 6 -49.08 -52.41 -6.89
CA LYS A 6 -49.21 -51.11 -7.53
C LYS A 6 -47.84 -50.46 -7.59
N ASN A 7 -47.51 -50.09 -8.82
CA ASN A 7 -46.73 -48.92 -9.23
C ASN A 7 -45.22 -49.10 -9.39
N ALA A 8 -44.85 -49.05 -10.67
CA ALA A 8 -43.55 -48.62 -11.16
C ALA A 8 -43.22 -47.19 -10.67
N VAL A 9 -41.92 -46.90 -10.51
CA VAL A 9 -41.23 -45.70 -11.01
C VAL A 9 -39.72 -45.90 -10.85
N LEU A 10 -39.02 -45.53 -11.91
CA LEU A 10 -37.58 -45.48 -12.16
C LEU A 10 -36.95 -44.29 -11.40
N VAL A 11 -35.66 -44.38 -11.02
CA VAL A 11 -34.58 -43.37 -11.21
C VAL A 11 -33.37 -43.64 -10.29
N LEU A 12 -32.24 -43.88 -10.95
CA LEU A 12 -30.83 -43.61 -10.63
C LEU A 12 -30.48 -42.90 -9.30
N THR A 13 -29.53 -43.45 -8.53
CA THR A 13 -28.43 -42.65 -7.93
C THR A 13 -27.22 -43.49 -7.52
N ALA A 14 -26.04 -42.90 -7.77
CA ALA A 14 -24.76 -43.00 -7.05
C ALA A 14 -23.87 -44.24 -7.21
N SER A 15 -22.98 -44.14 -8.22
CA SER A 15 -21.72 -44.85 -8.36
C SER A 15 -20.75 -44.55 -7.20
N GLY A 16 -20.05 -45.58 -6.74
CA GLY A 16 -19.12 -45.55 -5.61
C GLY A 16 -17.67 -45.19 -5.93
N LEU A 17 -17.02 -44.71 -4.86
CA LEU A 17 -15.61 -44.74 -4.49
C LEU A 17 -14.51 -44.58 -5.57
N LEU A 18 -13.79 -43.47 -5.47
CA LEU A 18 -12.34 -43.41 -5.66
C LEU A 18 -11.71 -42.66 -4.49
N ALA A 19 -10.85 -43.37 -3.73
CA ALA A 19 -9.96 -42.79 -2.74
C ALA A 19 -8.54 -42.75 -3.33
N ALA A 20 -7.92 -41.57 -3.36
CA ALA A 20 -6.47 -41.40 -3.39
C ALA A 20 -6.13 -40.02 -2.82
N GLY A 21 -5.30 -40.00 -1.78
CA GLY A 21 -5.02 -38.83 -0.97
C GLY A 21 -4.19 -37.76 -1.69
N SER A 22 -4.44 -36.51 -1.28
CA SER A 22 -3.49 -35.39 -1.31
C SER A 22 -3.98 -34.37 -0.29
N ALA A 23 -3.60 -34.57 0.97
CA ALA A 23 -3.60 -33.51 1.94
C ALA A 23 -2.42 -32.58 1.62
N LEU A 24 -2.69 -31.56 0.81
CA LEU A 24 -1.95 -30.30 0.78
C LEU A 24 -3.06 -29.25 0.94
N ALA A 25 -3.39 -28.87 2.16
CA ALA A 25 -2.73 -27.73 2.79
C ALA A 25 -2.59 -26.58 1.79
N ASP A 26 -3.73 -25.99 1.38
CA ASP A 26 -3.73 -24.62 0.86
C ASP A 26 -3.32 -23.70 2.01
N LYS A 27 -2.00 -23.60 2.12
CA LYS A 27 -1.24 -22.77 3.01
C LYS A 27 -1.61 -21.33 2.70
N GLN A 28 -2.38 -20.74 3.61
CA GLN A 28 -2.09 -19.44 4.18
C GLN A 28 -1.84 -18.32 3.17
N GLN A 29 -2.88 -17.50 2.97
CA GLN A 29 -2.79 -16.04 3.05
C GLN A 29 -1.45 -15.43 2.59
N GLY A 30 -1.29 -15.33 1.27
CA GLY A 30 -0.33 -14.44 0.63
C GLY A 30 -0.99 -13.17 0.11
N GLY A 31 -1.93 -12.61 0.87
CA GLY A 31 -2.40 -11.25 0.61
C GLY A 31 -1.21 -10.33 0.84
N ARG A 32 -0.56 -9.89 -0.23
CA ARG A 32 0.53 -8.91 -0.17
C ARG A 32 0.01 -7.68 0.57
N ASP A 33 0.40 -7.57 1.83
CA ASP A 33 0.15 -6.40 2.64
C ASP A 33 1.09 -5.30 2.13
N TRP A 34 0.61 -4.52 1.16
CA TRP A 34 1.33 -3.37 0.59
C TRP A 34 1.49 -2.20 1.59
N LYS A 35 1.19 -2.45 2.89
CA LYS A 35 1.28 -1.50 4.00
C LYS A 35 2.64 -1.49 4.68
N GLN A 36 3.68 -2.03 4.09
CA GLN A 36 4.98 -2.02 4.76
C GLN A 36 5.57 -0.60 4.74
N SER A 37 5.56 0.03 5.92
CA SER A 37 6.33 1.23 6.24
C SER A 37 7.79 1.05 5.81
N ARG A 38 8.50 2.14 5.52
CA ARG A 38 9.94 2.05 5.26
C ARG A 38 10.61 1.35 6.44
N PRO A 39 11.46 0.33 6.20
CA PRO A 39 12.13 -0.38 7.28
C PRO A 39 13.02 0.59 8.08
N SER A 40 13.08 0.41 9.39
CA SER A 40 14.00 1.19 10.24
C SER A 40 15.45 0.80 9.97
N VAL A 41 16.40 1.55 10.53
CA VAL A 41 17.82 1.19 10.44
C VAL A 41 18.08 -0.16 11.12
N GLU A 42 17.38 -0.43 12.22
CA GLU A 42 17.45 -1.66 12.98
C GLU A 42 16.86 -2.83 12.19
N ASP A 43 15.75 -2.64 11.47
CA ASP A 43 15.19 -3.66 10.58
C ASP A 43 16.16 -4.02 9.45
N VAL A 44 16.85 -3.01 8.90
CA VAL A 44 17.86 -3.22 7.85
C VAL A 44 19.06 -3.97 8.42
N LEU A 45 19.56 -3.57 9.59
CA LEU A 45 20.68 -4.24 10.24
C LEU A 45 20.34 -5.70 10.57
N ALA A 46 19.18 -5.96 11.18
CA ALA A 46 18.75 -7.32 11.54
C ALA A 46 18.74 -8.26 10.33
N ARG A 47 18.23 -7.77 9.18
CA ARG A 47 18.23 -8.53 7.92
C ARG A 47 19.64 -8.78 7.40
N MET A 48 20.53 -7.79 7.51
CA MET A 48 21.93 -7.93 7.08
C MET A 48 22.70 -8.88 7.98
N SER A 49 22.53 -8.79 9.30
CA SER A 49 23.15 -9.69 10.27
C SER A 49 22.72 -11.14 10.03
N GLU A 50 21.44 -11.40 9.80
CA GLU A 50 20.94 -12.76 9.48
C GLU A 50 21.46 -13.26 8.12
N SER A 51 21.48 -12.41 7.09
CA SER A 51 21.82 -12.83 5.73
C SER A 51 23.32 -13.02 5.51
N LEU A 52 24.14 -12.31 6.26
CA LEU A 52 25.59 -12.24 6.06
C LEU A 52 26.39 -12.84 7.23
N ASP A 53 25.71 -13.33 8.27
CA ASP A 53 26.32 -13.88 9.49
C ASP A 53 27.35 -12.92 10.10
N LEU A 54 26.91 -11.68 10.34
CA LEU A 54 27.79 -10.61 10.84
C LEU A 54 28.17 -10.86 12.31
N SER A 55 29.45 -10.64 12.64
CA SER A 55 29.89 -10.64 14.05
C SER A 55 29.28 -9.47 14.83
N ASP A 56 29.40 -9.53 16.16
CA ASP A 56 28.94 -8.45 17.03
C ASP A 56 29.67 -7.13 16.73
N GLU A 57 31.00 -7.18 16.55
CA GLU A 57 31.80 -6.01 16.18
C GLU A 57 31.40 -5.44 14.82
N GLN A 58 31.19 -6.29 13.82
CA GLN A 58 30.74 -5.88 12.49
C GLN A 58 29.34 -5.25 12.53
N SER A 59 28.44 -5.80 13.35
CA SER A 59 27.08 -5.29 13.50
C SER A 59 27.07 -3.90 14.16
N VAL A 60 27.95 -3.66 15.14
CA VAL A 60 28.12 -2.34 15.77
C VAL A 60 28.65 -1.31 14.78
N GLU A 61 29.70 -1.63 14.02
CA GLU A 61 30.25 -0.73 13.00
C GLU A 61 29.22 -0.41 11.91
N LEU A 62 28.49 -1.43 11.45
CA LEU A 62 27.47 -1.27 10.43
C LEU A 62 26.28 -0.44 10.92
N LEU A 63 25.88 -0.56 12.19
CA LEU A 63 24.82 0.27 12.77
C LEU A 63 25.17 1.75 12.64
N VAL A 64 26.40 2.13 12.98
CA VAL A 64 26.87 3.53 12.90
C VAL A 64 26.80 4.04 11.46
N ILE A 65 27.28 3.25 10.50
CA ILE A 65 27.25 3.59 9.06
C ILE A 65 25.80 3.78 8.58
N LEU A 66 24.90 2.86 8.93
CA LEU A 66 23.51 2.92 8.51
C LEU A 66 22.78 4.13 9.12
N GLN A 67 23.04 4.46 10.38
CA GLN A 67 22.49 5.64 11.05
C GLN A 67 22.97 6.94 10.39
N GLN A 68 24.27 7.05 10.09
CA GLN A 68 24.83 8.21 9.40
C GLN A 68 24.18 8.40 8.03
N HIS A 69 24.11 7.35 7.21
CA HIS A 69 23.48 7.43 5.89
C HIS A 69 21.97 7.72 5.96
N ALA A 70 21.28 7.23 6.99
CA ALA A 70 19.87 7.59 7.20
C ALA A 70 19.70 9.09 7.46
N ALA A 71 20.58 9.68 8.28
CA ALA A 71 20.59 11.11 8.55
C ALA A 71 20.94 11.94 7.29
N GLU A 72 21.96 11.53 6.53
CA GLU A 72 22.35 12.19 5.27
C GLU A 72 21.20 12.16 4.25
N LYS A 73 20.54 11.01 4.08
CA LYS A 73 19.38 10.89 3.20
C LYS A 73 18.24 11.81 3.62
N LYS A 74 17.98 11.92 4.93
CA LYS A 74 16.96 12.84 5.47
C LYS A 74 17.32 14.29 5.16
N ALA A 75 18.56 14.70 5.43
CA ALA A 75 19.01 16.06 5.16
C ALA A 75 18.95 16.42 3.66
N LEU A 76 19.38 15.51 2.78
CA LEU A 76 19.28 15.69 1.32
C LEU A 76 17.83 15.80 0.87
N HIS A 77 16.92 15.01 1.45
CA HIS A 77 15.50 15.10 1.16
C HIS A 77 14.93 16.46 1.59
N GLU A 78 15.21 16.90 2.82
CA GLU A 78 14.78 18.21 3.33
C GLU A 78 15.30 19.36 2.47
N GLN A 79 16.58 19.33 2.08
CA GLN A 79 17.16 20.31 1.16
C GLN A 79 16.47 20.29 -0.20
N SER A 80 16.21 19.10 -0.76
CA SER A 80 15.53 18.95 -2.05
C SER A 80 14.11 19.50 -1.99
N MET A 81 13.37 19.24 -0.91
CA MET A 81 12.02 19.76 -0.71
C MET A 81 12.03 21.27 -0.49
N ALA A 82 13.02 21.82 0.21
CA ALA A 82 13.16 23.27 0.38
C ALA A 82 13.45 23.97 -0.95
N LEU A 83 14.29 23.38 -1.80
CA LEU A 83 14.68 23.96 -3.08
C LEU A 83 13.59 23.84 -4.15
N LEU A 84 13.00 22.65 -4.29
CA LEU A 84 12.07 22.34 -5.38
C LEU A 84 10.61 22.34 -4.95
N GLY A 85 10.31 22.37 -3.65
CA GLY A 85 8.95 22.35 -3.11
C GLY A 85 8.05 23.43 -3.71
N PRO A 86 8.46 24.72 -3.73
CA PRO A 86 7.66 25.78 -4.31
C PRO A 86 7.35 25.57 -5.80
N GLU A 87 8.34 25.14 -6.59
CA GLU A 87 8.17 24.88 -8.02
C GLU A 87 7.22 23.70 -8.27
N ILE A 88 7.37 22.61 -7.49
CA ILE A 88 6.47 21.47 -7.55
C ILE A 88 5.04 21.89 -7.19
N CYS A 89 4.86 22.73 -6.16
CA CYS A 89 3.54 23.20 -5.77
C CYS A 89 2.93 24.14 -6.82
N ALA A 90 3.70 25.04 -7.41
CA ALA A 90 3.26 25.91 -8.49
C ALA A 90 2.83 25.10 -9.73
N GLN A 91 3.64 24.11 -10.14
CA GLN A 91 3.29 23.23 -11.26
C GLN A 91 1.98 22.45 -11.00
N ARG A 92 1.77 22.00 -9.76
CA ARG A 92 0.54 21.32 -9.37
C ARG A 92 -0.68 22.22 -9.47
N ALA A 93 -0.56 23.47 -9.01
CA ALA A 93 -1.64 24.45 -9.10
C ALA A 93 -1.98 24.76 -10.57
N ALA A 94 -0.96 25.02 -11.40
CA ALA A 94 -1.16 25.26 -12.83
C ALA A 94 -1.83 24.06 -13.53
N ALA A 95 -1.40 22.84 -13.23
CA ALA A 95 -2.01 21.64 -13.79
C ALA A 95 -3.49 21.47 -13.34
N GLU A 96 -3.83 21.92 -12.13
CA GLU A 96 -5.20 21.91 -11.64
C GLU A 96 -6.08 22.94 -12.37
N GLU A 97 -5.57 24.16 -12.58
CA GLU A 97 -6.23 25.19 -13.38
C GLU A 97 -6.50 24.69 -14.81
N ASP A 98 -5.50 24.06 -15.44
CA ASP A 98 -5.63 23.47 -16.78
C ASP A 98 -6.73 22.39 -16.82
N VAL A 99 -6.84 21.57 -15.77
CA VAL A 99 -7.91 20.57 -15.67
C VAL A 99 -9.26 21.23 -15.51
N LEU A 100 -9.40 22.18 -14.58
CA LEU A 100 -10.67 22.88 -14.32
C LEU A 100 -11.18 23.63 -15.55
N ALA A 101 -10.29 24.20 -16.36
CA ALA A 101 -10.64 24.92 -17.58
C ALA A 101 -11.32 24.06 -18.65
N ILE A 102 -11.14 22.74 -18.61
CA ILE A 102 -11.73 21.78 -19.58
C ILE A 102 -13.06 21.20 -19.06
N LEU A 103 -13.29 21.23 -17.75
CA LEU A 103 -14.44 20.63 -17.11
C LEU A 103 -15.69 21.54 -17.19
N THR A 104 -16.86 20.93 -17.25
CA THR A 104 -18.13 21.64 -17.04
C THR A 104 -18.31 22.02 -15.57
N ALA A 105 -19.21 22.97 -15.26
CA ALA A 105 -19.46 23.40 -13.88
C ALA A 105 -19.77 22.23 -12.93
N ASP A 106 -20.69 21.33 -13.32
CA ASP A 106 -21.04 20.15 -12.51
C ASP A 106 -19.83 19.19 -12.31
N GLN A 107 -18.94 19.09 -13.31
CA GLN A 107 -17.74 18.26 -13.22
C GLN A 107 -16.66 18.89 -12.32
N GLN A 108 -16.54 20.22 -12.33
CA GLN A 108 -15.64 20.95 -11.44
C GLN A 108 -16.03 20.73 -9.98
N GLU A 109 -17.32 20.80 -9.65
CA GLU A 109 -17.82 20.54 -8.30
C GLU A 109 -17.46 19.12 -7.83
N GLN A 110 -17.70 18.10 -8.68
CA GLN A 110 -17.30 16.73 -8.35
C GLN A 110 -15.78 16.57 -8.21
N PHE A 111 -15.00 17.25 -9.04
CA PHE A 111 -13.55 17.22 -8.96
C PHE A 111 -13.04 17.79 -7.63
N LEU A 112 -13.59 18.92 -7.18
CA LEU A 112 -13.23 19.55 -5.90
C LEU A 112 -13.64 18.67 -4.72
N LEU A 113 -14.82 18.03 -4.76
CA LEU A 113 -15.24 17.08 -3.73
C LEU A 113 -14.28 15.88 -3.65
N LEU A 114 -13.87 15.32 -4.79
CA LEU A 114 -12.88 14.23 -4.82
C LEU A 114 -11.51 14.67 -4.30
N LYS A 115 -11.10 15.92 -4.55
CA LYS A 115 -9.85 16.48 -4.03
C LYS A 115 -9.90 16.55 -2.50
N GLU A 116 -11.00 17.06 -1.95
CA GLU A 116 -11.16 17.19 -0.51
C GLU A 116 -11.24 15.82 0.19
N GLU A 117 -11.96 14.86 -0.38
CA GLU A 117 -12.02 13.49 0.14
C GLU A 117 -10.63 12.82 0.14
N ARG A 118 -9.78 13.13 -0.86
CA ARG A 118 -8.40 12.64 -0.89
C ARG A 118 -7.54 13.28 0.19
N LYS A 119 -7.73 14.58 0.49
CA LYS A 119 -7.03 15.28 1.57
C LYS A 119 -7.39 14.67 2.92
N THR A 120 -8.68 14.48 3.21
CA THR A 120 -9.13 13.88 4.49
C THR A 120 -8.65 12.45 4.66
N ARG A 121 -8.70 11.63 3.61
CA ARG A 121 -8.14 10.27 3.65
C ARG A 121 -6.62 10.26 3.82
N ALA A 122 -5.91 11.29 3.36
CA ALA A 122 -4.47 11.40 3.56
C ALA A 122 -4.15 11.78 5.01
N THR A 123 -4.85 12.75 5.58
CA THR A 123 -4.67 13.18 6.99
C THR A 123 -5.01 12.07 7.97
N GLU A 124 -6.09 11.33 7.75
CA GLU A 124 -6.47 10.16 8.56
C GLU A 124 -5.45 9.01 8.49
N ARG A 125 -4.67 8.93 7.40
CA ARG A 125 -3.66 7.89 7.18
C ARG A 125 -2.23 8.33 7.58
N HIS A 126 -2.05 9.51 8.15
CA HIS A 126 -0.73 10.07 8.47
C HIS A 126 0.01 9.44 9.67
N ALA A 127 -0.47 8.33 10.23
CA ALA A 127 0.26 7.62 11.29
C ALA A 127 1.45 6.76 10.79
N GLY A 128 1.83 6.75 9.50
CA GLY A 128 2.98 5.93 9.09
C GLY A 128 3.49 6.00 7.65
N ARG A 129 2.94 6.86 6.78
CA ARG A 129 3.36 6.96 5.39
C ARG A 129 3.89 8.35 5.09
N GLY A 130 5.16 8.59 5.44
CA GLY A 130 5.91 9.76 5.03
C GLY A 130 5.99 9.79 3.50
N GLY A 131 5.08 10.54 2.87
CA GLY A 131 5.09 10.77 1.44
C GLY A 131 6.24 11.69 1.09
N ASN A 132 7.08 11.30 0.15
CA ASN A 132 8.14 12.13 -0.47
C ASN A 132 7.58 13.32 -1.27
N ARG A 133 6.38 13.83 -0.95
CA ARG A 133 5.72 14.89 -1.71
C ARG A 133 5.69 16.14 -0.84
N PRO A 134 6.05 17.32 -1.37
CA PRO A 134 5.92 18.55 -0.63
C PRO A 134 4.46 18.76 -0.24
N ASP A 135 4.25 19.16 1.01
CA ASP A 135 2.96 19.69 1.44
C ASP A 135 2.75 21.03 0.75
N CYS A 136 1.72 21.08 -0.10
CA CYS A 136 1.41 22.28 -0.86
C CYS A 136 0.27 23.09 -0.23
N SER A 137 -0.21 22.71 0.96
CA SER A 137 -1.30 23.42 1.64
C SER A 137 -0.96 24.89 1.93
N GLU A 138 0.31 25.24 2.17
CA GLU A 138 0.75 26.64 2.31
C GLU A 138 0.74 27.44 0.99
N PHE A 139 0.68 26.77 -0.17
CA PHE A 139 0.74 27.40 -1.50
C PHE A 139 -0.58 27.32 -2.27
N GLU A 140 -1.56 26.56 -1.77
CA GLU A 140 -2.93 26.60 -2.26
C GLU A 140 -3.56 27.88 -1.71
N THR A 141 -3.50 28.97 -2.47
CA THR A 141 -4.28 30.17 -2.15
C THR A 141 -5.76 29.81 -2.21
N ASP A 142 -6.47 30.04 -1.12
CA ASP A 142 -7.94 30.05 -1.10
C ASP A 142 -8.40 31.01 -2.20
N GLY A 143 -8.90 30.46 -3.30
CA GLY A 143 -9.48 31.20 -4.41
C GLY A 143 -10.78 31.89 -4.02
#